data_AF-A0A0N4W957-F1
#
_entry.id   AF-A0A0N4W957-F1
#
_cell.length_a   1.000
_cell.length_b   1.000
_cell.length_c   1.000
_cell.angle_alpha   90.00
_cell.angle_beta   90.00
_cell.angle_gamma   90.00
#
_symmetry.space_group_name_H-M   'P 1'
#
loop_
_entity.id
_entity.type
_entity.pdbx_description
1 polymer ?
#
loop_
_entity_poly.entity_id
_entity_poly.type
_entity_poly.pdbx_seq_one_letter_code
_entity_poly.pdbx_strand_id
1 'polypeptide(L)'
;MDRVEKSIFPYWRNADHSVLHVANDLEAVDDDKKFAVSVDVSQFRPEELNVHLDGRVLTIEGKQDHKTKNSTLHRSFTRKWLLPENVDLEAVRTQVDEKGHLAVEAPKHIEGHPKKRNIPIMAASSAKTPPAKK
;
A
#
# COMPACT_ATOMS: atom_id res chain seq x y z
N MET A 1 12.41 -10.53 -32.10
CA MET A 1 12.35 -9.18 -31.51
C MET A 1 11.43 -9.24 -30.29
N ASP A 2 11.92 -9.65 -29.12
CA ASP A 2 11.01 -10.17 -28.05
C ASP A 2 11.34 -9.66 -26.64
N ARG A 3 12.11 -8.57 -26.53
CA ARG A 3 12.64 -8.10 -25.23
C ARG A 3 12.25 -6.69 -24.81
N VAL A 4 11.46 -5.99 -25.63
CA VAL A 4 11.03 -4.59 -25.38
C VAL A 4 9.51 -4.46 -25.21
N GLU A 5 8.73 -5.46 -25.61
CA GLU A 5 7.26 -5.38 -25.62
C GLU A 5 6.60 -5.67 -24.26
N LYS A 6 7.35 -6.25 -23.31
CA LYS A 6 6.85 -6.58 -21.96
C LYS A 6 6.74 -5.37 -21.01
N SER A 7 7.31 -4.22 -21.36
CA SER A 7 7.44 -3.08 -20.44
C SER A 7 6.55 -1.88 -20.75
N ILE A 8 5.56 -2.02 -21.64
CA ILE A 8 4.67 -0.91 -22.04
C ILE A 8 3.21 -1.14 -21.65
N PHE A 9 2.87 -2.33 -21.16
CA PHE A 9 1.50 -2.68 -20.81
C PHE A 9 1.38 -2.90 -19.32
N PRO A 10 0.28 -2.43 -18.70
CA PRO A 10 0.07 -2.62 -17.28
C PRO A 10 -0.10 -4.10 -16.94
N TYR A 11 0.32 -4.49 -15.73
CA TYR A 11 0.38 -5.88 -15.27
C TYR A 11 -0.96 -6.63 -15.42
N TRP A 12 -2.08 -5.93 -15.22
CA TRP A 12 -3.43 -6.49 -15.27
C TRP A 12 -3.94 -6.76 -16.69
N ARG A 13 -3.28 -6.25 -17.74
CA ARG A 13 -3.77 -6.37 -19.13
C ARG A 13 -3.79 -7.81 -19.63
N ASN A 14 -2.81 -8.59 -19.20
CA ASN A 14 -2.64 -9.99 -19.63
C ASN A 14 -2.94 -10.97 -18.48
N ALA A 15 -3.66 -10.52 -17.45
CA ALA A 15 -4.04 -11.37 -16.34
C ALA A 15 -4.92 -12.52 -16.82
N ASP A 16 -4.62 -13.74 -16.36
CA ASP A 16 -5.47 -14.89 -16.63
C ASP A 16 -6.74 -14.82 -15.78
N HIS A 17 -7.84 -14.39 -16.40
CA HIS A 17 -9.15 -14.28 -15.75
C HIS A 17 -9.81 -15.64 -15.44
N SER A 18 -9.20 -16.76 -15.85
CA SER A 18 -9.66 -18.10 -15.46
C SER A 18 -9.15 -18.53 -14.07
N VAL A 19 -8.17 -17.82 -13.50
CA VAL A 19 -7.64 -18.10 -12.16
C VAL A 19 -8.71 -17.85 -11.10
N LEU A 20 -9.07 -18.91 -10.36
CA LEU A 20 -10.05 -18.88 -9.28
C LEU A 20 -9.43 -18.61 -7.90
N HIS A 21 -8.14 -18.93 -7.70
CA HIS A 21 -7.43 -18.74 -6.44
C HIS A 21 -6.68 -17.41 -6.42
N VAL A 22 -7.44 -16.34 -6.27
CA VAL A 22 -6.94 -14.97 -6.27
C VAL A 22 -6.46 -14.60 -4.87
N ALA A 23 -5.32 -13.91 -4.76
CA ALA A 23 -4.73 -13.47 -3.49
C ALA A 23 -4.50 -14.61 -2.46
N ASN A 24 -4.35 -15.86 -2.95
CA ASN A 24 -4.11 -17.02 -2.10
C ASN A 24 -2.61 -17.32 -1.93
N ASP A 25 -1.77 -16.85 -2.88
CA ASP A 25 -0.33 -16.88 -2.73
C ASP A 25 0.08 -15.73 -1.81
N LEU A 26 0.50 -16.10 -0.59
CA LEU A 26 0.70 -15.20 0.53
C LEU A 26 2.04 -15.52 1.17
N GLU A 27 2.95 -14.57 1.08
CA GLU A 27 4.18 -14.59 1.86
C GLU A 27 4.04 -13.59 3.01
N ALA A 28 4.23 -14.04 4.24
CA ALA A 28 4.24 -13.18 5.42
C ALA A 28 5.59 -13.34 6.12
N VAL A 29 6.22 -12.22 6.41
CA VAL A 29 7.50 -12.12 7.11
C VAL A 29 7.26 -11.30 8.37
N ASP A 30 7.61 -11.88 9.51
CA ASP A 30 7.51 -11.22 10.81
C ASP A 30 8.82 -11.39 11.58
N ASP A 31 9.80 -10.54 11.28
CA ASP A 31 11.12 -10.57 11.92
C ASP A 31 11.23 -9.48 12.99
N ASP A 32 12.35 -9.40 13.70
CA ASP A 32 12.59 -8.37 14.74
C ASP A 32 12.53 -6.92 14.21
N LYS A 33 12.77 -6.74 12.91
CA LYS A 33 12.91 -5.42 12.28
C LYS A 33 11.63 -4.90 11.65
N LYS A 34 10.78 -5.79 11.12
CA LYS A 34 9.61 -5.41 10.33
C LYS A 34 8.59 -6.54 10.25
N PHE A 35 7.36 -6.14 9.98
CA PHE A 35 6.30 -6.98 9.45
C PHE A 35 6.17 -6.71 7.94
N ALA A 36 6.04 -7.74 7.12
CA ALA A 36 5.79 -7.60 5.69
C ALA A 36 4.88 -8.71 5.17
N VAL A 37 4.00 -8.36 4.23
CA VAL A 37 3.16 -9.32 3.50
C VAL A 37 3.24 -9.05 2.00
N SER A 38 3.21 -10.10 1.19
CA SER A 38 3.12 -10.05 -0.27
C SER A 38 1.89 -10.82 -0.73
N VAL A 39 1.13 -10.25 -1.65
CA VAL A 39 -0.12 -10.81 -2.18
C VAL A 39 -0.13 -10.68 -3.70
N ASP A 40 -0.38 -11.77 -4.43
CA ASP A 40 -0.68 -11.69 -5.86
C ASP A 40 -2.04 -11.03 -6.09
N VAL A 41 -2.01 -9.84 -6.68
CA VAL A 41 -3.16 -9.03 -7.08
C VAL A 41 -3.16 -8.74 -8.58
N SER A 42 -2.44 -9.55 -9.37
CA SER A 42 -2.23 -9.34 -10.80
C SER A 42 -3.53 -9.27 -11.60
N GLN A 43 -4.62 -9.83 -11.06
CA GLN A 43 -5.93 -9.84 -11.72
C GLN A 43 -6.79 -8.60 -11.42
N PHE A 44 -6.30 -7.65 -10.61
CA PHE A 44 -6.98 -6.40 -10.27
C PHE A 44 -6.21 -5.18 -10.76
N ARG A 45 -6.95 -4.17 -11.19
CA ARG A 45 -6.40 -2.83 -11.39
C ARG A 45 -6.08 -2.17 -10.05
N PRO A 46 -5.11 -1.24 -9.98
CA PRO A 46 -4.80 -0.52 -8.76
C PRO A 46 -6.04 0.17 -8.14
N GLU A 47 -6.96 0.67 -8.96
CA GLU A 47 -8.17 1.36 -8.51
C GLU A 47 -9.26 0.39 -8.00
N GLU A 48 -9.10 -0.91 -8.25
CA GLU A 48 -9.97 -1.99 -7.77
C GLU A 48 -9.48 -2.57 -6.43
N LEU A 49 -8.34 -2.08 -5.92
CA LEU A 49 -7.72 -2.52 -4.67
C LEU A 49 -7.86 -1.45 -3.58
N ASN A 50 -7.98 -1.91 -2.33
CA ASN A 50 -7.93 -1.05 -1.16
C ASN A 50 -7.11 -1.71 -0.06
N VAL A 51 -6.26 -0.90 0.57
CA VAL A 51 -5.48 -1.28 1.74
C VAL A 51 -5.79 -0.29 2.85
N HIS A 52 -6.20 -0.78 4.00
CA HIS A 52 -6.51 0.07 5.15
C HIS A 52 -6.16 -0.62 6.47
N LEU A 53 -6.05 0.21 7.51
CA LEU A 53 -5.84 -0.20 8.89
C LEU A 53 -7.06 0.21 9.72
N ASP A 54 -7.66 -0.76 10.42
CA ASP A 54 -8.63 -0.51 11.49
C ASP A 54 -7.97 -0.90 12.82
N GLY A 55 -7.50 0.10 13.56
CA GLY A 55 -6.60 -0.10 14.70
C GLY A 55 -5.30 -0.80 14.27
N ARG A 56 -5.13 -2.07 14.65
CA ARG A 56 -3.99 -2.92 14.26
C ARG A 56 -4.35 -3.99 13.23
N VAL A 57 -5.57 -3.98 12.70
CA VAL A 57 -6.00 -4.94 11.68
C VAL A 57 -5.70 -4.36 10.31
N LEU A 58 -4.66 -4.88 9.65
CA LEU A 58 -4.38 -4.60 8.24
C LEU A 58 -5.36 -5.40 7.39
N THR A 59 -6.09 -4.72 6.53
CA THR A 59 -7.00 -5.33 5.56
C THR A 59 -6.55 -4.95 4.16
N ILE A 60 -6.44 -5.97 3.30
CA ILE A 60 -6.27 -5.82 1.85
C ILE A 60 -7.53 -6.40 1.20
N GLU A 61 -8.18 -5.61 0.39
CA GLU A 61 -9.37 -6.01 -0.36
C GLU A 61 -9.22 -5.67 -1.83
N GLY A 62 -9.86 -6.48 -2.68
CA GLY A 62 -10.00 -6.21 -4.09
C GLY A 62 -11.41 -6.52 -4.54
N LYS A 63 -11.97 -5.67 -5.40
CA LYS A 63 -13.28 -5.86 -5.98
C LYS A 63 -13.29 -5.46 -7.45
N GLN A 64 -13.60 -6.43 -8.30
CA GLN A 64 -13.68 -6.27 -9.75
C GLN A 64 -15.07 -6.65 -10.22
N ASP A 65 -15.70 -5.72 -10.94
CA ASP A 65 -16.99 -5.91 -11.61
C ASP A 65 -16.79 -5.59 -13.10
N HIS A 66 -16.80 -6.61 -13.96
CA HIS A 66 -16.66 -6.44 -15.41
C HIS A 66 -17.89 -6.99 -16.14
N LYS A 67 -18.57 -6.11 -16.88
CA LYS A 67 -19.74 -6.47 -17.70
C LYS A 67 -19.39 -6.40 -19.18
N THR A 68 -19.61 -7.49 -19.89
CA THR A 68 -19.60 -7.55 -21.36
C THR A 68 -21.02 -7.63 -21.90
N LYS A 69 -21.18 -7.67 -23.23
CA LYS A 69 -22.50 -7.84 -23.87
C LYS A 69 -23.20 -9.16 -23.50
N ASN A 70 -22.45 -10.19 -23.12
CA ASN A 70 -22.97 -11.55 -22.94
C ASN A 70 -22.57 -12.21 -21.62
N SER A 71 -21.74 -11.56 -20.79
CA SER A 71 -21.28 -12.10 -19.53
C SER A 71 -21.02 -11.00 -18.50
N THR A 72 -21.09 -11.38 -17.22
CA THR A 72 -20.61 -10.54 -16.12
C THR A 72 -19.60 -11.34 -15.31
N LEU A 73 -18.45 -10.74 -15.02
CA LEU A 73 -17.43 -11.24 -14.11
C LEU A 73 -17.49 -10.41 -12.83
N HIS A 74 -17.71 -11.10 -11.71
CA HIS A 74 -17.60 -10.55 -10.37
C HIS A 74 -16.48 -11.28 -9.65
N ARG A 75 -15.51 -10.55 -9.11
CA ARG A 75 -14.38 -11.12 -8.38
C ARG A 75 -14.09 -10.24 -7.18
N SER A 76 -13.96 -10.85 -6.00
CA SER A 76 -13.55 -10.13 -4.80
C SER A 76 -12.70 -11.00 -3.88
N PHE A 77 -11.83 -10.35 -3.13
CA PHE A 77 -11.11 -10.97 -2.02
C PHE A 77 -11.02 -10.01 -0.84
N THR A 78 -10.81 -10.57 0.34
CA THR A 78 -10.49 -9.81 1.55
C THR A 78 -9.50 -10.63 2.36
N ARG A 79 -8.35 -10.03 2.66
CA ARG A 79 -7.33 -10.64 3.50
C ARG A 79 -6.99 -9.72 4.65
N LYS A 80 -6.92 -10.31 5.85
CA LYS A 80 -6.74 -9.58 7.11
C LYS A 80 -5.57 -10.15 7.89
N TRP A 81 -4.79 -9.26 8.49
CA TRP A 81 -3.71 -9.59 9.40
C TRP A 81 -3.82 -8.71 10.64
N LEU A 82 -3.68 -9.32 11.82
CA LEU A 82 -3.48 -8.58 13.05
C LEU A 82 -1.99 -8.28 13.19
N LEU A 83 -1.63 -6.99 13.18
CA LEU A 83 -0.25 -6.55 13.29
C LEU A 83 0.26 -6.73 14.73
N PRO A 84 1.51 -7.19 14.91
CA PRO A 84 2.16 -7.21 16.22
C PRO A 84 2.19 -5.83 16.89
N GLU A 85 2.23 -5.81 18.22
CA GLU A 85 2.12 -4.57 18.99
C GLU A 85 3.26 -3.58 18.75
N ASN A 86 4.43 -4.10 18.40
CA ASN A 86 5.63 -3.35 18.16
C ASN A 86 5.74 -2.80 16.73
N VAL A 87 4.75 -3.01 15.85
CA VAL A 87 4.75 -2.42 14.51
C VAL A 87 4.44 -0.92 14.57
N ASP A 88 5.24 -0.13 13.86
CA ASP A 88 5.01 1.30 13.64
C ASP A 88 3.93 1.48 12.56
N LEU A 89 2.67 1.63 12.99
CA LEU A 89 1.51 1.75 12.12
C LEU A 89 1.57 2.98 11.20
N GLU A 90 2.20 4.06 11.66
CA GLU A 90 2.33 5.31 10.89
C GLU A 90 3.37 5.21 9.76
N ALA A 91 4.23 4.18 9.84
CA ALA A 91 5.29 3.93 8.87
C ALA A 91 4.96 2.79 7.88
N VAL A 92 3.71 2.32 7.86
CA VAL A 92 3.23 1.33 6.91
C VAL A 92 3.35 1.86 5.48
N ARG A 93 3.84 1.03 4.58
CA ARG A 93 4.03 1.35 3.15
C ARG A 93 3.49 0.24 2.29
N THR A 94 2.99 0.62 1.13
CA THR A 94 2.45 -0.29 0.12
C THR A 94 3.12 -0.03 -1.22
N GLN A 95 3.35 -1.10 -1.97
CA GLN A 95 3.87 -1.01 -3.33
C GLN A 95 3.35 -2.19 -4.16
N VAL A 96 2.91 -1.92 -5.39
CA VAL A 96 2.62 -2.96 -6.37
C VAL A 96 3.76 -3.01 -7.38
N ASP A 97 4.27 -4.19 -7.69
CA ASP A 97 5.31 -4.38 -8.69
C ASP A 97 4.76 -4.52 -10.13
N GLU A 98 5.65 -4.56 -11.12
CA GLU A 98 5.28 -4.72 -12.54
C GLU A 98 4.65 -6.08 -12.86
N LYS A 99 4.68 -7.04 -11.94
CA LYS A 99 4.05 -8.36 -12.08
C LYS A 99 2.68 -8.42 -11.39
N GLY A 100 2.30 -7.39 -10.66
CA GLY A 100 1.04 -7.34 -9.92
C GLY A 100 1.10 -7.95 -8.53
N HIS A 101 2.27 -8.03 -7.89
CA HIS A 101 2.37 -8.39 -6.47
C HIS A 101 2.30 -7.14 -5.62
N LEU A 102 1.34 -7.11 -4.69
CA LEU A 102 1.20 -6.06 -3.70
C LEU A 102 2.01 -6.43 -2.46
N ALA A 103 3.06 -5.66 -2.19
CA ALA A 103 3.82 -5.70 -0.96
C ALA A 103 3.27 -4.67 0.04
N VAL A 104 3.04 -5.08 1.27
CA VAL A 104 2.76 -4.19 2.41
C VAL A 104 3.84 -4.43 3.46
N GLU A 105 4.55 -3.38 3.87
CA GLU A 105 5.59 -3.46 4.88
C GLU A 105 5.43 -2.41 5.96
N ALA A 106 5.81 -2.76 7.18
CA ALA A 106 5.76 -1.88 8.33
C ALA A 106 6.96 -2.16 9.25
N PRO A 107 7.80 -1.17 9.56
CA PRO A 107 8.92 -1.36 10.47
C PRO A 107 8.40 -1.59 11.89
N LYS A 108 9.18 -2.31 12.69
CA LYS A 108 8.93 -2.44 14.13
C LYS A 108 9.70 -1.39 14.90
N HIS A 109 9.08 -0.85 15.96
CA HIS A 109 9.74 -0.08 16.99
C HIS A 109 10.72 -0.99 17.71
N ILE A 110 11.99 -0.87 17.35
CA ILE A 110 13.08 -1.45 18.12
C ILE A 110 13.27 -0.53 19.34
N GLU A 111 12.99 -1.04 20.54
CA GLU A 111 13.26 -0.30 21.77
C GLU A 111 14.71 0.22 21.76
N GLY A 112 14.90 1.53 21.95
CA GLY A 112 16.22 2.15 22.12
C GLY A 112 16.74 3.02 20.98
N HIS A 113 16.07 3.14 19.83
CA HIS A 113 16.50 4.08 18.77
C HIS A 113 15.62 5.34 18.76
N PRO A 114 16.13 6.51 19.20
CA PRO A 114 15.38 7.76 19.11
C PRO A 114 15.12 8.09 17.64
N LYS A 115 13.85 8.11 17.24
CA LYS A 115 13.40 8.54 15.90
C LYS A 115 13.82 10.00 15.72
N LYS A 116 14.90 10.25 14.96
CA LYS A 116 15.39 11.61 14.66
C LYS A 116 14.24 12.40 14.01
N ARG A 117 13.77 13.47 14.67
CA ARG A 117 12.76 14.38 14.13
C ARG A 117 13.40 15.74 13.88
N ASN A 118 13.19 16.28 12.69
CA ASN A 118 13.61 17.65 12.38
C ASN A 118 12.58 18.60 13.00
N ILE A 119 13.04 19.48 13.89
CA ILE A 119 12.20 20.50 14.52
C ILE A 119 12.34 21.80 13.71
N PRO A 120 11.29 22.32 13.07
CA PRO A 120 11.37 23.56 12.32
C PRO A 120 11.58 24.76 13.26
N ILE A 121 12.50 25.65 12.88
CA ILE A 121 12.73 26.91 13.61
C ILE A 121 11.75 27.95 13.07
N MET A 122 10.82 28.41 13.90
CA MET A 122 9.92 29.53 13.56
C MET A 122 10.57 30.86 13.95
N ALA A 123 10.71 31.78 13.00
CA ALA A 123 11.15 33.14 13.29
C ALA A 123 10.04 33.93 14.00
N ALA A 124 10.38 34.64 15.08
CA ALA A 124 9.43 35.52 15.76
C ALA A 124 9.06 36.70 14.83
N SER A 125 7.77 36.89 14.55
CA SER A 125 7.29 38.04 13.79
C SER A 125 7.51 39.32 14.60
N SER A 126 8.49 40.12 14.22
CA SER A 126 8.65 41.48 14.74
C SER A 126 7.51 42.36 14.22
N ALA A 127 6.62 42.76 15.13
CA ALA A 127 5.54 43.69 14.83
C ALA A 127 6.12 45.05 14.39
N LYS A 128 5.93 45.42 13.12
CA LYS A 128 6.20 46.79 12.64
C LYS A 128 5.09 47.72 13.12
N THR A 129 5.39 48.53 14.12
CA THR A 129 4.56 49.69 14.51
C THR A 129 4.51 50.68 13.34
N PRO A 130 3.32 51.16 12.90
CA PRO A 130 3.24 52.18 11.86
C PRO A 130 3.67 53.56 12.41
N PRO A 131 4.29 54.42 11.58
CA PRO A 131 4.76 55.72 12.02
C PRO A 131 3.59 56.68 12.26
N ALA A 132 3.67 57.44 13.36
CA ALA A 132 2.73 58.52 13.69
C ALA A 132 2.82 59.65 12.65
N LYS A 133 1.66 60.04 12.09
CA LYS A 133 1.52 61.21 11.21
C LYS A 133 1.58 62.50 12.03
N LYS A 134 2.38 63.47 11.56
CA LYS A 134 2.31 64.89 11.93
C LYS A 134 1.24 65.60 11.11
#